data_AF-A0AAN6YLW0-F1
#
_entry.id   AF-A0AAN6YLW0-F1
#
_cell.length_a   1.000
_cell.length_b   1.000
_cell.length_c   1.000
_cell.angle_alpha   90.00
_cell.angle_beta   90.00
_cell.angle_gamma   90.00
#
_symmetry.space_group_name_H-M   'P 1'
#
loop_
_entity.id
_entity.type
_entity.pdbx_description
1 polymer ?
#
loop_
_entity_poly.entity_id
_entity_poly.type
_entity_poly.pdbx_seq_one_letter_code
_entity_poly.pdbx_strand_id
1 'polypeptide(L)'
;MASHATVDSPDSYSVAWIAALPIERAAAEAMLDEEHAPPTGFIRHQSDTNSYTWGRVGEHNLVIVSLAAGVYGTTSATTTASHLLASLQFIRI
;
A
#
# COMPACT_ATOMS: atom_id res chain seq x y z
N MET A 1 1.30 -16.63 14.32
CA MET A 1 1.95 -15.42 14.86
C MET A 1 2.71 -14.81 13.70
N ALA A 2 2.12 -13.87 12.96
CA ALA A 2 2.85 -13.18 11.89
C ALA A 2 3.92 -12.31 12.57
N SER A 3 5.19 -12.64 12.33
CA SER A 3 6.30 -11.79 12.73
C SER A 3 6.16 -10.47 12.00
N HIS A 4 5.99 -9.37 12.73
CA HIS A 4 6.05 -8.04 12.14
C HIS A 4 7.53 -7.66 11.99
N ALA A 5 8.13 -7.90 10.82
CA ALA A 5 9.40 -7.26 10.51
C ALA A 5 9.19 -5.75 10.39
N THR A 6 10.06 -4.99 11.05
CA THR A 6 10.16 -3.55 10.89
C THR A 6 11.12 -3.27 9.74
N VAL A 7 10.61 -2.70 8.65
CA VAL A 7 11.45 -2.15 7.58
C VAL A 7 11.71 -0.68 7.89
N ASP A 8 12.98 -0.28 7.95
CA ASP A 8 13.34 1.06 8.44
C ASP A 8 13.00 2.20 7.46
N SER A 9 13.00 1.94 6.15
CA SER A 9 12.79 2.99 5.13
C SER A 9 11.54 2.77 4.27
N PRO A 10 10.67 3.80 4.09
CA PRO A 10 9.59 3.74 3.11
C PRO A 10 10.09 3.58 1.67
N ASP A 11 11.36 3.93 1.40
CA ASP A 11 11.98 3.84 0.08
C ASP A 11 12.20 2.39 -0.37
N SER A 12 12.15 1.45 0.57
CA SER A 12 12.22 0.02 0.29
C SER A 12 10.97 -0.52 -0.40
N TYR A 13 9.88 0.27 -0.48
CA TYR A 13 8.63 -0.11 -1.13
C TYR A 13 8.53 0.53 -2.51
N SER A 14 8.68 -0.28 -3.55
CA SER A 14 8.66 0.16 -4.96
C SER A 14 7.42 -0.29 -5.72
N VAL A 15 6.62 -1.19 -5.13
CA VAL A 15 5.41 -1.77 -5.73
C VAL A 15 4.18 -1.38 -4.93
N ALA A 16 3.12 -0.96 -5.63
CA ALA A 16 1.79 -0.75 -5.04
C ALA A 16 0.78 -1.71 -5.65
N TRP A 17 -0.02 -2.35 -4.80
CA TRP A 17 -1.22 -3.07 -5.20
C TRP A 17 -2.46 -2.26 -4.81
N ILE A 18 -3.14 -1.70 -5.81
CA ILE A 18 -4.42 -1.01 -5.61
C ILE A 18 -5.56 -2.03 -5.75
N ALA A 19 -6.27 -2.29 -4.66
CA ALA A 19 -7.46 -3.14 -4.62
C ALA A 19 -8.73 -2.28 -4.60
N ALA A 20 -9.59 -2.43 -5.61
CA ALA A 20 -10.82 -1.65 -5.73
C ALA A 20 -11.92 -2.14 -4.80
N LEU A 21 -11.99 -3.46 -4.59
CA LEU A 21 -13.03 -4.10 -3.80
C LEU A 21 -12.49 -4.69 -2.49
N PRO A 22 -13.31 -4.77 -1.43
CA PRO A 22 -12.90 -5.41 -0.18
C PRO A 22 -12.42 -6.85 -0.36
N ILE A 23 -13.02 -7.60 -1.28
CA ILE A 23 -12.62 -8.99 -1.58
C ILE A 23 -11.24 -9.05 -2.26
N GLU A 24 -10.91 -8.06 -3.10
CA GLU A 24 -9.59 -7.95 -3.73
C GLU A 24 -8.53 -7.60 -2.68
N ARG A 25 -8.85 -6.71 -1.73
CA ARG A 25 -7.95 -6.39 -0.62
C ARG A 25 -7.69 -7.61 0.25
N ALA A 26 -8.75 -8.32 0.65
CA ALA A 26 -8.60 -9.53 1.45
C ALA A 26 -7.73 -10.58 0.74
N ALA A 27 -7.90 -10.76 -0.58
CA ALA A 27 -7.05 -11.64 -1.37
C ALA A 27 -5.60 -11.15 -1.43
N ALA A 28 -5.37 -9.85 -1.64
CA ALA A 28 -4.03 -9.26 -1.68
C ALA A 28 -3.30 -9.41 -0.34
N GLU A 29 -3.99 -9.15 0.78
CA GLU A 29 -3.44 -9.31 2.13
C GLU A 29 -3.12 -10.78 2.44
N ALA A 30 -3.99 -11.71 2.01
CA ALA A 30 -3.75 -13.14 2.15
C ALA A 30 -2.59 -13.67 1.29
N MET A 31 -2.17 -12.91 0.26
CA MET A 31 -1.03 -13.25 -0.59
C MET A 31 0.32 -12.76 -0.04
N LEU A 32 0.33 -11.98 1.05
CA LEU A 32 1.57 -11.56 1.69
C LEU A 32 2.29 -12.74 2.33
N ASP A 33 3.58 -12.90 2.03
CA ASP A 33 4.46 -13.82 2.76
C ASP A 33 4.78 -13.27 4.15
N GLU A 34 4.85 -11.94 4.28
CA GLU A 34 5.10 -11.22 5.52
C GLU A 34 4.34 -9.89 5.54
N GLU A 35 3.71 -9.59 6.69
CA GLU A 35 3.12 -8.28 6.97
C GLU A 35 4.09 -7.46 7.82
N HIS A 36 4.32 -6.22 7.41
CA HIS A 36 5.23 -5.29 8.08
C HIS A 36 4.46 -4.26 8.90
N ALA A 37 5.07 -3.80 9.98
CA ALA A 37 4.64 -2.55 10.59
C ALA A 37 4.89 -1.38 9.63
N PRO A 38 4.14 -0.26 9.72
CA PRO A 38 4.46 0.95 8.97
C PRO A 38 5.93 1.36 9.19
N PRO A 39 6.68 1.68 8.12
CA PRO A 39 8.10 2.01 8.24
C PRO A 39 8.30 3.28 9.07
N THR A 40 9.34 3.31 9.89
CA THR A 40 9.58 4.37 10.89
C THR A 40 9.77 5.75 10.27
N GLY A 41 10.30 5.83 9.05
CA GLY A 41 10.47 7.07 8.28
C GLY A 41 9.26 7.52 7.45
N PHE A 42 8.13 6.81 7.51
CA PHE A 42 6.97 7.16 6.68
C PHE A 42 6.27 8.44 7.16
N ILE A 43 6.27 9.46 6.31
CA ILE A 43 5.51 10.70 6.51
C ILE A 43 4.45 10.78 5.42
N ARG A 44 3.18 10.61 5.82
CA ARG A 44 2.05 10.69 4.90
C ARG A 44 1.82 12.13 4.45
N HIS A 45 1.68 12.35 3.14
CA HIS A 45 1.29 13.64 2.59
C HIS A 45 -0.13 14.02 3.05
N GLN A 46 -0.41 15.31 3.25
CA GLN A 46 -1.69 15.76 3.81
C GLN A 46 -2.90 15.44 2.93
N SER A 47 -2.70 15.38 1.61
CA SER A 47 -3.77 15.00 0.67
C SER A 47 -4.01 13.49 0.65
N ASP A 48 -3.09 12.70 1.17
CA ASP A 48 -3.18 11.24 1.10
C ASP A 48 -4.10 10.71 2.20
N THR A 49 -5.25 10.22 1.75
CA THR A 49 -6.29 9.62 2.57
C THR A 49 -6.32 8.09 2.49
N ASN A 50 -5.33 7.48 1.84
CA ASN A 50 -5.31 6.03 1.64
C ASN A 50 -5.07 5.28 2.96
N SER A 51 -5.64 4.06 3.01
CA SER A 51 -5.31 3.05 4.01
C SER A 51 -4.26 2.11 3.42
N TYR A 52 -3.22 1.82 4.18
CA TYR A 52 -2.06 1.02 3.76
C TYR A 52 -1.99 -0.28 4.57
N THR A 53 -1.72 -1.38 3.87
CA THR A 53 -1.12 -2.59 4.45
C THR A 53 0.29 -2.71 3.87
N TRP A 54 1.29 -2.91 4.71
CA TRP A 54 2.69 -3.01 4.32
C TRP A 54 3.11 -4.47 4.37
N GLY A 55 3.86 -4.95 3.38
CA GLY A 55 4.32 -6.33 3.43
C GLY A 55 5.27 -6.70 2.32
N ARG A 56 5.45 -8.01 2.16
CA ARG A 56 6.33 -8.63 1.17
C ARG A 56 5.64 -9.78 0.46
N VAL A 57 5.89 -9.88 -0.85
CA VAL A 57 5.60 -11.06 -1.68
C VAL A 57 6.88 -11.44 -2.43
N GLY A 58 7.36 -12.65 -2.21
CA GLY A 58 8.69 -13.09 -2.63
C GLY A 58 9.77 -12.14 -2.11
N GLU A 59 10.55 -11.59 -3.03
CA GLU A 59 11.64 -10.64 -2.72
C GLU A 59 11.20 -9.17 -2.81
N HIS A 60 9.90 -8.90 -3.02
CA HIS A 60 9.38 -7.56 -3.27
C HIS A 60 8.60 -7.03 -2.08
N ASN A 61 9.08 -5.92 -1.50
CA ASN A 61 8.29 -5.15 -0.55
C ASN A 61 7.26 -4.31 -1.30
N LEU A 62 6.01 -4.40 -0.86
CA LEU A 62 4.90 -3.73 -1.50
C LEU A 62 3.91 -3.16 -0.49
N VAL A 63 3.14 -2.18 -0.94
CA VAL A 63 2.01 -1.63 -0.20
C VAL A 63 0.71 -2.03 -0.87
N ILE A 64 -0.26 -2.48 -0.08
CA ILE A 64 -1.64 -2.70 -0.53
C ILE A 64 -2.45 -1.48 -0.09
N VAL A 65 -3.18 -0.89 -1.04
CA VAL A 65 -4.09 0.21 -0.77
C VAL A 65 -5.46 -0.07 -1.36
N SER A 66 -6.50 0.47 -0.74
CA SER A 66 -7.85 0.42 -1.28
C SER A 66 -8.32 1.77 -1.78
N LEU A 67 -9.28 1.73 -2.71
CA LEU A 67 -10.08 2.89 -3.04
C LEU A 67 -10.91 3.33 -1.83
N ALA A 68 -11.33 4.60 -1.83
CA ALA A 68 -12.26 5.09 -0.83
C ALA A 68 -13.55 4.26 -0.82
N ALA A 69 -14.04 3.92 0.37
CA ALA A 69 -15.17 3.02 0.54
C ALA A 69 -16.39 3.47 -0.29
N GLY A 70 -16.95 2.55 -1.08
CA GLY A 70 -18.14 2.80 -1.89
C GLY A 70 -17.90 3.50 -3.23
N VAL A 71 -16.64 3.77 -3.61
CA VAL A 71 -16.30 4.41 -4.89
C VAL A 71 -15.40 3.48 -5.71
N TYR A 72 -15.92 3.01 -6.86
CA TYR A 72 -15.15 2.27 -7.86
C TYR A 72 -14.96 3.14 -9.11
N GLY A 73 -13.97 2.78 -9.92
CA GLY A 73 -13.77 3.35 -11.26
C GLY A 73 -12.43 4.03 -11.43
N THR A 74 -12.15 4.43 -12.66
CA THR A 74 -10.85 5.00 -13.07
C THR A 74 -10.51 6.27 -12.31
N THR A 75 -11.46 7.18 -12.12
CA THR A 75 -11.24 8.41 -11.34
C THR A 75 -10.79 8.13 -9.92
N SER A 76 -11.46 7.21 -9.21
CA SER A 76 -11.06 6.87 -7.85
C SER A 76 -9.69 6.20 -7.81
N ALA A 77 -9.39 5.31 -8.77
CA ALA A 77 -8.07 4.69 -8.88
C ALA A 77 -6.97 5.72 -9.15
N THR A 78 -7.23 6.69 -10.03
CA THR A 78 -6.31 7.82 -10.29
C THR A 78 -6.08 8.65 -9.03
N THR A 79 -7.12 8.96 -8.26
CA THR A 79 -6.98 9.71 -7.00
C THR A 79 -6.15 8.93 -5.98
N THR A 80 -6.46 7.64 -5.76
CA THR A 80 -5.69 6.77 -4.86
C THR A 80 -4.22 6.68 -5.29
N ALA A 81 -3.94 6.47 -6.58
CA ALA A 81 -2.58 6.45 -7.11
C ALA A 81 -1.86 7.80 -6.92
N SER A 82 -2.54 8.91 -7.17
CA SER A 82 -1.96 10.25 -7.01
C SER A 82 -1.60 10.54 -5.54
N HIS A 83 -2.47 10.14 -4.62
CA HIS A 83 -2.22 10.26 -3.18
C HIS A 83 -1.04 9.39 -2.73
N LEU A 84 -0.99 8.15 -3.23
CA LEU A 84 0.09 7.21 -2.94
C LEU A 84 1.44 7.72 -3.45
N LEU A 85 1.51 8.24 -4.68
CA LEU A 85 2.74 8.84 -5.22
C LEU A 85 3.19 10.09 -4.44
N ALA A 86 2.26 10.86 -3.87
CA ALA A 86 2.59 12.02 -3.06
C ALA A 86 3.27 11.64 -1.73
N SER A 87 2.89 10.50 -1.14
CA SER A 87 3.47 9.98 0.11
C SER A 87 4.67 9.05 -0.10
N LEU A 88 4.74 8.34 -1.24
CA LEU A 88 5.73 7.29 -1.53
C LEU A 88 6.35 7.49 -2.91
N GLN A 89 7.41 8.29 -2.97
CA GLN A 89 8.05 8.73 -4.22
C GLN A 89 8.82 7.63 -4.97
N PHE A 90 9.06 6.48 -4.31
CA PHE A 90 9.79 5.35 -4.88
C PHE A 90 8.90 4.35 -5.60
N ILE A 91 7.58 4.51 -5.50
CA ILE A 91 6.63 3.74 -6.29
C ILE A 91 6.69 4.20 -7.75
N ARG A 92 6.58 3.25 -8.67
CA ARG A 92 6.57 3.47 -10.12
C ARG A 92 5.26 2.90 -10.68
N ILE A 93 4.64 3.61 -11.63
CA ILE A 93 3.39 3.24 -12.32
C ILE A 93 3.66 3.02 -13.80
#